data_AF-A0A7K9LTR8-F1
#
_entry.id   AF-A0A7K9LTR8-F1
#
_cell.length_a   1.000
_cell.length_b   1.000
_cell.length_c   1.000
_cell.angle_alpha   90.00
_cell.angle_beta   90.00
_cell.angle_gamma   90.00
#
_symmetry.space_group_name_H-M   'P 1'
#
loop_
_entity.id
_entity.type
_entity.pdbx_description
1 polymer ?
#
loop_
_entity_poly.entity_id
_entity_poly.type
_entity_poly.pdbx_seq_one_letter_code
_entity_poly.pdbx_strand_id
1 'polypeptide(L)' 'SGGIRLEGGGLDWGDWGNWSPGCPRACKVCGIRTRVELDESKDNSGLNNVKLYCCN' A
#
# COMPACT_ATOMS: atom_id res chain seq x y z
N SER A 1 10.39 14.71 11.19
CA SER A 1 9.82 13.34 11.18
C SER A 1 10.96 12.36 10.95
N GLY A 2 11.29 11.54 11.95
CA GLY A 2 12.42 10.59 11.92
C GLY A 2 11.96 9.14 11.99
N GLY A 3 10.94 8.79 11.21
CA GLY A 3 10.44 7.41 11.15
C GLY A 3 11.40 6.50 10.38
N ILE A 4 11.44 5.21 10.75
CA ILE A 4 12.18 4.19 10.00
C ILE A 4 11.42 3.87 8.71
N ARG A 5 12.12 3.86 7.57
CA ARG A 5 11.58 3.34 6.31
C ARG A 5 11.71 1.82 6.30
N LEU A 6 10.60 1.12 6.08
CA LEU A 6 10.56 -0.32 5.90
C LEU A 6 10.20 -0.61 4.44
N GLU A 7 10.98 -1.47 3.79
CA GLU A 7 10.79 -1.87 2.40
C GLU A 7 10.60 -3.40 2.35
N GLY A 8 9.58 -3.85 1.62
CA GLY A 8 9.25 -5.28 1.52
C GLY A 8 10.10 -6.00 0.46
N GLY A 9 10.20 -7.32 0.56
CA GLY A 9 10.87 -8.18 -0.44
C GLY A 9 10.00 -8.44 -1.68
N GLY A 10 9.52 -7.37 -2.33
CA GLY A 10 8.73 -7.44 -3.55
C GLY A 10 9.54 -7.77 -4.79
N LEU A 11 8.96 -7.50 -5.96
CA LEU A 11 9.63 -7.63 -7.26
C LEU A 11 10.60 -6.45 -7.48
N ASP A 12 11.51 -6.59 -8.44
CA ASP A 12 12.61 -5.65 -8.73
C ASP A 12 12.33 -4.68 -9.89
N TRP A 13 11.11 -4.69 -10.43
CA TRP A 13 10.70 -3.85 -11.55
C TRP A 13 9.77 -2.70 -11.13
N GLY A 14 9.80 -1.62 -11.93
CA GLY A 14 9.05 -0.39 -11.68
C GLY A 14 9.77 0.58 -10.74
N ASP A 15 9.12 1.71 -10.47
CA ASP A 15 9.65 2.77 -9.61
C ASP A 15 8.66 3.09 -8.48
N TRP A 16 9.19 3.51 -7.32
CA TRP A 16 8.37 4.03 -6.23
C TRP A 16 7.75 5.37 -6.62
N GLY A 17 6.43 5.49 -6.44
CA GLY A 17 5.72 6.76 -6.55
C GLY A 17 6.00 7.72 -5.38
N ASN A 18 5.41 8.92 -5.45
CA ASN A 18 5.45 9.86 -4.34
C ASN A 18 4.79 9.29 -3.07
N TRP A 19 5.30 9.69 -1.91
CA TRP A 19 4.67 9.37 -0.63
C TRP A 19 3.24 9.87 -0.58
N SER A 20 2.34 9.04 -0.04
CA SER A 20 1.02 9.51 0.34
C SER A 20 1.10 10.50 1.51
N PRO A 21 0.12 11.40 1.66
CA PRO A 21 0.00 12.20 2.86
C PRO A 21 -0.07 11.30 4.10
N GLY A 22 0.66 11.67 5.15
CA GLY A 22 0.55 10.99 6.43
C GLY A 22 -0.86 11.09 7.01
N CYS A 23 -1.20 10.20 7.94
CA CYS A 23 -2.43 10.33 8.71
C CYS A 23 -2.49 11.70 9.42
N PRO A 24 -3.71 12.26 9.61
CA PRO A 24 -3.89 13.47 10.41
C PRO A 24 -3.21 13.36 11.78
N ARG A 25 -2.92 14.50 12.39
CA ARG A 25 -2.30 14.55 13.72
C ARG A 25 -3.10 13.71 14.71
N ALA A 26 -2.40 12.95 15.54
CA ALA A 26 -2.94 11.96 16.49
C ALA A 26 -3.56 10.69 15.87
N CYS A 27 -3.79 10.62 14.55
CA CYS A 27 -4.28 9.40 13.92
C CYS A 27 -3.16 8.42 13.54
N LYS A 28 -3.51 7.13 13.41
CA LYS A 28 -2.66 6.05 12.90
C LYS A 28 -3.36 5.25 11.82
N VAL A 29 -2.58 4.52 11.02
CA VAL A 29 -3.14 3.56 10.07
C VAL A 29 -3.84 2.46 10.87
N CYS A 30 -5.12 2.24 10.60
CA CYS A 30 -5.97 1.28 11.30
C CYS A 30 -6.63 0.27 10.35
N GLY A 31 -6.51 0.48 9.04
CA GLY A 31 -7.17 -0.37 8.06
C GLY A 31 -6.60 -0.21 6.67
N ILE A 32 -6.92 -1.20 5.83
CA ILE A 32 -6.46 -1.31 4.45
C ILE A 32 -7.61 -1.81 3.58
N ARG A 33 -7.73 -1.25 2.36
CA ARG A 33 -8.55 -1.82 1.29
C ARG A 33 -7.67 -2.02 0.07
N THR A 34 -7.66 -3.24 -0.45
CA THR A 34 -6.89 -3.61 -1.63
C THR A 34 -7.76 -3.54 -2.87
N ARG A 35 -7.14 -3.29 -4.03
CA ARG A 35 -7.72 -3.57 -5.34
C ARG A 35 -6.89 -4.70 -5.93
N VAL A 36 -7.53 -5.85 -6.11
CA VAL A 36 -6.91 -7.05 -6.66
C VAL A 36 -7.59 -7.34 -7.99
N GLU A 37 -6.80 -7.61 -9.03
CA GLU A 37 -7.35 -8.16 -10.27
C GLU A 37 -7.78 -9.60 -10.00
N LEU A 38 -9.05 -9.89 -10.30
CA LEU A 38 -9.59 -11.23 -10.21
C LEU A 38 -9.33 -11.93 -11.54
N ASP A 39 -8.78 -13.13 -11.48
CA ASP A 39 -8.36 -13.86 -12.66
C ASP A 39 -9.50 -14.76 -13.19
N GLU A 40 -9.74 -14.74 -14.50
CA GLU A 40 -10.52 -15.77 -15.20
C GLU A 40 -9.62 -16.94 -15.68
N SER A 41 -8.31 -16.78 -15.59
CA SER A 41 -7.25 -17.78 -15.82
C SER A 41 -6.48 -18.06 -14.51
N LYS A 42 -5.27 -18.66 -14.54
CA LYS A 42 -4.54 -19.08 -13.32
C LYS A 42 -3.43 -18.12 -12.86
N ASP A 43 -2.88 -17.27 -13.73
CA ASP A 43 -1.62 -16.56 -13.50
C ASP A 43 -1.67 -15.01 -13.65
N ASN A 44 -2.84 -14.40 -13.82
CA ASN A 44 -3.03 -12.95 -13.93
C ASN A 44 -3.52 -12.27 -12.63
N SER A 45 -3.53 -12.97 -11.49
CA SER A 45 -3.89 -12.33 -10.21
C SER A 45 -2.79 -11.39 -9.72
N GLY A 46 -3.15 -10.15 -9.41
CA GLY A 46 -2.19 -9.12 -8.96
C GLY A 46 -2.84 -8.05 -8.08
N LEU A 47 -2.10 -7.57 -7.07
CA LEU A 47 -2.52 -6.41 -6.28
C LEU A 47 -2.17 -5.13 -7.04
N ASN A 48 -3.20 -4.42 -7.49
CA ASN A 48 -3.06 -3.25 -8.36
C ASN A 48 -3.11 -1.92 -7.59
N ASN A 49 -3.67 -1.92 -6.39
CA ASN A 49 -3.74 -0.71 -5.57
C ASN A 49 -4.01 -1.00 -4.09
N VAL A 50 -3.69 -0.01 -3.25
CA VAL A 50 -3.98 0.01 -1.81
C VAL A 50 -4.54 1.37 -1.40
N LYS A 51 -5.59 1.35 -0.59
CA LYS A 51 -6.05 2.51 0.18
C LYS A 51 -5.88 2.24 1.67
N LEU A 52 -5.15 3.12 2.36
CA LEU A 52 -5.00 3.09 3.82
C LEU A 52 -6.09 3.94 4.49
N TYR A 53 -6.50 3.52 5.68
CA TYR A 53 -7.44 4.23 6.54
C TYR A 53 -6.76 4.69 7.80
N CYS A 54 -7.05 5.92 8.21
CA CYS A 54 -6.53 6.53 9.43
C CYS A 54 -7.65 6.61 10.47
N CYS A 55 -7.37 6.14 11.70
CA CYS A 55 -8.26 6.24 12.84
C CYS A 55 -7.56 6.96 13.99
N ASN A 56 -8.35 7.52 14.91
CA ASN A 56 -7.87 8.05 16.18
C ASN A 56 -7.66 6.91 17.18
#